data_AF-A0A3B6QD09-F1
#
_entry.id   AF-A0A3B6QD09-F1
#
_cell.length_a   1.000
_cell.length_b   1.000
_cell.length_c   1.000
_cell.angle_alpha   90.00
_cell.angle_beta   90.00
_cell.angle_gamma   90.00
#
_symmetry.space_group_name_H-M   'P 1'
#
loop_
_entity.id
_entity.type
_entity.pdbx_description
1 polymer ?
#
loop_
_entity_poly.entity_id
_entity_poly.type
_entity_poly.pdbx_seq_one_letter_code
_entity_poly.pdbx_strand_id
1 'polypeptide(L)'
;MLDFLMAAHLCLKRLASALVSLLRVAMAAPMLNQPNSLLANMFAAGLLDDQFQELQMLQEGSAPDFIVKVVTLFCEDGERIIGEIAKLLDKPCVDYDKVGGFVRQLKGSSASIGALRVKNSCIQFHQCCQEKSKDGCVNSLDSVRNDFYDLCSMFKLHASAGPAGAGLNPKQ
;
A
#
# COMPACT_ATOMS: atom_id res chain seq x y z
N MET A 1 -22.92 9.38 9.63
CA MET A 1 -23.48 8.09 9.13
C MET A 1 -22.47 7.34 8.26
N LEU A 2 -21.70 8.04 7.39
CA LEU A 2 -20.61 7.42 6.60
C LEU A 2 -19.40 6.97 7.43
N ASP A 3 -19.06 7.66 8.53
CA ASP A 3 -17.94 7.25 9.41
C ASP A 3 -18.20 5.91 10.09
N PHE A 4 -19.46 5.62 10.39
CA PHE A 4 -19.89 4.33 10.97
C PHE A 4 -19.81 3.20 9.93
N LEU A 5 -20.01 3.50 8.64
CA LEU A 5 -19.94 2.53 7.56
C LEU A 5 -18.48 2.23 7.14
N MET A 6 -17.60 3.23 7.14
CA MET A 6 -16.15 3.04 6.92
C MET A 6 -15.49 2.36 8.12
N ALA A 7 -15.88 2.72 9.35
CA ALA A 7 -15.49 2.00 10.55
C ALA A 7 -16.01 0.55 10.52
N ALA A 8 -17.25 0.31 10.10
CA ALA A 8 -17.80 -1.04 9.94
C ALA A 8 -17.09 -1.84 8.83
N HIS A 9 -16.73 -1.24 7.70
CA HIS A 9 -16.01 -1.92 6.61
C HIS A 9 -14.55 -2.24 6.99
N LEU A 10 -13.88 -1.33 7.69
CA LEU A 10 -12.54 -1.55 8.25
C LEU A 10 -12.59 -2.55 9.44
N CYS A 11 -13.67 -2.54 10.22
CA CYS A 11 -13.95 -3.50 11.30
C CYS A 11 -14.27 -4.88 10.74
N LEU A 12 -14.98 -5.00 9.61
CA LEU A 12 -15.23 -6.27 8.93
C LEU A 12 -13.96 -6.84 8.31
N LYS A 13 -13.09 -5.98 7.74
CA LYS A 13 -11.73 -6.37 7.30
C LYS A 13 -10.83 -6.78 8.47
N ARG A 14 -10.91 -6.09 9.61
CA ARG A 14 -10.17 -6.44 10.84
C ARG A 14 -10.70 -7.69 11.53
N LEU A 15 -12.02 -7.92 11.53
CA LEU A 15 -12.65 -9.15 12.03
C LEU A 15 -12.33 -10.34 11.13
N ALA A 16 -12.37 -10.17 9.81
CA ALA A 16 -11.93 -11.20 8.86
C ALA A 16 -10.43 -11.49 9.04
N SER A 17 -9.59 -10.46 9.22
CA SER A 17 -8.17 -10.61 9.52
C SER A 17 -7.94 -11.30 10.87
N ALA A 18 -8.70 -10.96 11.92
CA ALA A 18 -8.58 -11.55 13.25
C ALA A 18 -9.07 -13.00 13.31
N LEU A 19 -10.15 -13.34 12.59
CA LEU A 19 -10.62 -14.73 12.41
C LEU A 19 -9.60 -15.58 11.66
N VAL A 20 -8.95 -15.02 10.64
CA VAL A 20 -7.88 -15.69 9.90
C VAL A 20 -6.62 -15.82 10.77
N SER A 21 -6.26 -14.81 11.57
CA SER A 21 -5.15 -14.87 12.53
C SER A 21 -5.40 -15.87 13.67
N LEU A 22 -6.64 -15.98 14.16
CA LEU A 22 -7.05 -16.98 15.17
C LEU A 22 -6.99 -18.42 14.61
N LEU A 23 -7.23 -18.61 13.31
CA LEU A 23 -7.01 -19.91 12.65
C LEU A 23 -5.51 -20.25 12.46
N ARG A 24 -4.61 -19.26 12.43
CA ARG A 24 -3.17 -19.44 12.14
C ARG A 24 -2.28 -19.78 13.32
N VAL A 25 -2.72 -19.59 14.56
CA VAL A 25 -1.94 -20.03 15.74
C VAL A 25 -1.80 -21.56 15.79
N ALA A 26 -2.57 -22.30 14.97
CA ALA A 26 -2.61 -23.75 15.00
C ALA A 26 -1.49 -24.48 14.22
N MET A 27 -0.69 -23.84 13.35
CA MET A 27 0.29 -24.56 12.52
C MET A 27 1.67 -23.87 12.49
N ALA A 28 2.66 -24.54 13.07
CA ALA A 28 4.04 -24.11 13.23
C ALA A 28 4.92 -24.38 12.00
N ALA A 29 5.93 -23.53 11.77
CA ALA A 29 7.38 -23.85 11.63
C ALA A 29 8.11 -22.80 10.76
N PRO A 30 9.40 -22.48 11.04
CA PRO A 30 10.13 -21.43 10.35
C PRO A 30 10.83 -21.99 9.09
N MET A 31 10.45 -21.51 7.90
CA MET A 31 11.24 -21.66 6.67
C MET A 31 11.07 -20.41 5.80
N LEU A 32 11.72 -19.31 6.18
CA LEU A 32 11.93 -18.18 5.26
C LEU A 32 13.15 -18.47 4.40
N ASN A 33 12.94 -19.16 3.28
CA ASN A 33 13.99 -19.35 2.29
C ASN A 33 14.07 -18.07 1.42
N GLN A 34 14.97 -17.16 1.81
CA GLN A 34 15.45 -15.96 1.11
C GLN A 34 14.35 -15.03 0.54
N PRO A 35 14.18 -13.78 1.04
CA PRO A 35 13.36 -12.81 0.33
C PRO A 35 13.88 -12.72 -1.12
N ASN A 36 12.98 -12.82 -2.11
CA ASN A 36 13.31 -12.45 -3.49
C ASN A 36 14.19 -11.19 -3.44
N SER A 37 15.33 -11.17 -4.12
CA SER A 37 16.34 -10.10 -3.97
C SER A 37 15.73 -8.69 -4.06
N LEU A 38 14.65 -8.54 -4.84
CA LEU A 38 13.81 -7.35 -4.87
C LEU A 38 13.19 -6.99 -3.51
N LEU A 39 12.45 -7.91 -2.86
CA LEU A 39 11.82 -7.64 -1.56
C LEU A 39 12.88 -7.35 -0.49
N ALA A 40 14.00 -8.08 -0.51
CA ALA A 40 15.13 -7.80 0.37
C ALA A 40 15.60 -6.34 0.22
N ASN A 41 15.73 -5.87 -1.03
CA ASN A 41 16.08 -4.49 -1.33
C ASN A 41 15.00 -3.49 -0.89
N MET A 42 13.72 -3.83 -1.02
CA MET A 42 12.62 -2.96 -0.60
C MET A 42 12.56 -2.79 0.93
N PHE A 43 12.78 -3.86 1.69
CA PHE A 43 12.92 -3.80 3.15
C PHE A 43 14.18 -3.01 3.54
N ALA A 44 15.32 -3.29 2.91
CA ALA A 44 16.58 -2.58 3.19
C ALA A 44 16.51 -1.08 2.86
N ALA A 45 15.77 -0.71 1.82
CA ALA A 45 15.49 0.69 1.47
C ALA A 45 14.45 1.34 2.39
N GLY A 46 13.79 0.61 3.28
CA GLY A 46 12.73 1.14 4.13
C GLY A 46 11.44 1.49 3.38
N LEU A 47 11.19 0.84 2.24
CA LEU A 47 9.93 0.95 1.51
C LEU A 47 8.81 0.14 2.18
N LEU A 48 9.19 -1.00 2.76
CA LEU A 48 8.30 -1.96 3.41
C LEU A 48 8.62 -2.13 4.90
N ASP A 49 7.62 -2.46 5.72
CA ASP A 49 7.78 -2.87 7.12
C ASP A 49 7.17 -4.26 7.39
N ASP A 50 7.28 -4.73 8.64
CA ASP A 50 6.88 -6.06 9.08
C ASP A 50 5.41 -6.42 8.74
N GLN A 51 4.52 -5.43 8.56
CA GLN A 51 3.15 -5.70 8.12
C GLN A 51 3.10 -6.34 6.71
N PHE A 52 4.06 -6.02 5.84
CA PHE A 52 4.14 -6.67 4.53
C PHE A 52 4.55 -8.14 4.68
N GLN A 53 5.44 -8.47 5.62
CA GLN A 53 5.82 -9.85 5.91
C GLN A 53 4.62 -10.67 6.42
N GLU A 54 3.75 -10.07 7.24
CA GLU A 54 2.48 -10.71 7.64
C GLU A 54 1.58 -11.04 6.44
N LEU A 55 1.50 -10.14 5.45
CA LEU A 55 0.78 -10.41 4.21
C LEU A 55 1.42 -11.53 3.37
N GLN A 56 2.74 -11.68 3.40
CA GLN A 56 3.40 -12.78 2.68
C GLN A 56 3.09 -14.14 3.33
N MET A 57 3.12 -14.21 4.66
CA MET A 57 2.73 -15.41 5.41
C MET A 57 1.25 -15.78 5.15
N LEU A 58 0.40 -14.78 4.85
CA LEU A 58 -0.99 -14.98 4.43
C LEU A 58 -1.10 -15.72 3.09
N GLN A 59 -0.22 -15.42 2.14
CA GLN A 59 -0.19 -16.01 0.81
C GLN A 59 0.29 -17.47 0.81
N GLU A 60 1.27 -17.80 1.65
CA GLU A 60 1.93 -19.13 1.72
C GLU A 60 0.99 -20.31 2.04
N GLY A 61 -0.31 -20.08 2.27
CA GLY A 61 -1.28 -21.13 2.63
C GLY A 61 -2.44 -21.43 1.67
N SER A 62 -2.74 -20.61 0.64
CA SER A 62 -3.92 -20.89 -0.23
C SER A 62 -4.13 -20.02 -1.49
N ALA A 63 -3.36 -18.95 -1.71
CA ALA A 63 -3.73 -17.94 -2.74
C ALA A 63 -2.52 -17.37 -3.49
N PRO A 64 -2.14 -17.93 -4.67
CA PRO A 64 -0.89 -17.59 -5.36
C PRO A 64 -0.77 -16.13 -5.86
N ASP A 65 -1.88 -15.38 -5.92
CA ASP A 65 -1.89 -13.98 -6.39
C ASP A 65 -2.30 -12.97 -5.31
N PHE A 66 -2.35 -13.39 -4.04
CA PHE A 66 -2.87 -12.54 -2.97
C PHE A 66 -2.11 -11.21 -2.85
N ILE A 67 -0.77 -11.27 -2.77
CA ILE A 67 0.07 -10.07 -2.68
C ILE A 67 -0.11 -9.17 -3.90
N VAL A 68 -0.10 -9.75 -5.10
CA VAL A 68 -0.28 -9.00 -6.35
C VAL A 68 -1.62 -8.25 -6.34
N LYS A 69 -2.71 -8.93 -5.98
CA LYS A 69 -4.05 -8.32 -5.91
C LYS A 69 -4.13 -7.22 -4.85
N VAL A 70 -3.55 -7.44 -3.67
CA VAL A 70 -3.52 -6.44 -2.58
C VAL A 70 -2.76 -5.19 -3.02
N VAL A 71 -1.59 -5.36 -3.64
CA VAL A 71 -0.79 -4.24 -4.13
C VAL A 71 -1.45 -3.52 -5.30
N THR A 72 -2.05 -4.24 -6.25
CA THR A 72 -2.82 -3.64 -7.35
C THR A 72 -3.96 -2.76 -6.82
N LEU A 73 -4.77 -3.28 -5.89
CA LEU A 73 -5.86 -2.51 -5.28
C LEU A 73 -5.35 -1.29 -4.51
N PHE A 74 -4.21 -1.42 -3.82
CA PHE A 74 -3.56 -0.29 -3.16
C PHE A 74 -3.14 0.80 -4.17
N CYS A 75 -2.51 0.41 -5.29
CA CYS A 75 -2.08 1.35 -6.30
C CYS A 75 -3.27 2.04 -7.00
N GLU A 76 -4.33 1.30 -7.31
CA GLU A 76 -5.55 1.87 -7.92
C GLU A 76 -6.25 2.87 -6.98
N ASP A 77 -6.48 2.49 -5.72
CA ASP A 77 -7.14 3.38 -4.75
C ASP A 77 -6.23 4.57 -4.38
N GLY A 78 -4.92 4.35 -4.28
CA GLY A 78 -3.95 5.39 -4.00
C GLY A 78 -3.86 6.45 -5.10
N GLU A 79 -3.81 6.06 -6.38
CA GLU A 79 -3.84 6.98 -7.53
C GLU A 79 -5.10 7.86 -7.48
N ARG A 80 -6.26 7.25 -7.20
CA ARG A 80 -7.53 7.97 -7.03
C ARG A 80 -7.47 8.98 -5.88
N ILE A 81 -6.99 8.56 -4.70
CA ILE A 81 -6.89 9.44 -3.52
C ILE A 81 -5.94 10.61 -3.78
N ILE A 82 -4.75 10.34 -4.33
CA ILE A 82 -3.74 11.37 -4.67
C ILE A 82 -4.33 12.37 -5.66
N GLY A 83 -5.09 11.89 -6.66
CA GLY A 83 -5.79 12.74 -7.62
C GLY A 83 -6.83 13.66 -6.96
N GLU A 84 -7.62 13.15 -6.01
CA GLU A 84 -8.60 13.96 -5.28
C GLU A 84 -7.94 15.01 -4.37
N ILE A 85 -6.84 14.66 -3.70
CA ILE A 85 -6.06 15.62 -2.90
C ILE A 85 -5.52 16.75 -3.80
N ALA A 86 -4.95 16.40 -4.96
CA ALA A 86 -4.42 17.37 -5.90
C ALA A 86 -5.47 18.39 -6.35
N LYS A 87 -6.67 17.89 -6.72
CA LYS A 87 -7.81 18.75 -7.11
C LYS A 87 -8.26 19.69 -5.98
N LEU A 88 -8.13 19.28 -4.71
CA LEU A 88 -8.48 20.12 -3.57
C LEU A 88 -7.43 21.21 -3.31
N LEU A 89 -6.15 20.89 -3.48
CA LEU A 89 -5.05 21.85 -3.27
C LEU A 89 -4.93 22.89 -4.39
N ASP A 90 -5.37 22.56 -5.60
CA ASP A 90 -5.37 23.49 -6.74
C ASP A 90 -6.38 24.65 -6.55
N LYS A 91 -7.35 24.49 -5.65
CA LYS A 91 -8.36 25.53 -5.37
C LYS A 91 -7.75 26.75 -4.66
N PRO A 92 -8.30 27.96 -4.87
CA PRO A 92 -7.88 29.17 -4.15
C PRO A 92 -8.11 29.05 -2.64
N CYS A 93 -9.27 28.50 -2.24
CA CYS A 93 -9.61 28.19 -0.86
C CYS A 93 -9.55 26.68 -0.65
N VAL A 94 -8.60 26.23 0.17
CA VAL A 94 -8.36 24.81 0.42
C VAL A 94 -9.26 24.32 1.57
N ASP A 95 -9.97 23.24 1.33
CA ASP A 95 -10.70 22.50 2.37
C ASP A 95 -9.76 21.49 3.04
N TYR A 96 -9.07 21.94 4.09
CA TYR A 96 -8.07 21.14 4.81
C TYR A 96 -8.67 19.94 5.54
N ASP A 97 -9.93 20.01 5.95
CA ASP A 97 -10.60 18.88 6.60
C ASP A 97 -10.82 17.74 5.61
N LYS A 98 -11.23 18.08 4.38
CA LYS A 98 -11.39 17.11 3.31
C LYS A 98 -10.05 16.55 2.81
N VAL A 99 -9.03 17.40 2.65
CA VAL A 99 -7.66 16.95 2.35
C VAL A 99 -7.15 16.01 3.43
N GLY A 100 -7.29 16.39 4.71
CA GLY A 100 -6.89 15.57 5.85
C GLY A 100 -7.64 14.23 5.92
N GLY A 101 -8.92 14.20 5.50
CA GLY A 101 -9.68 12.97 5.34
C GLY A 101 -9.04 11.99 4.35
N PHE A 102 -8.70 12.47 3.15
CA PHE A 102 -8.01 11.67 2.15
C PHE A 102 -6.60 11.22 2.58
N VAL A 103 -5.83 12.10 3.23
CA VAL A 103 -4.51 11.77 3.77
C VAL A 103 -4.61 10.66 4.84
N ARG A 104 -5.61 10.73 5.73
CA ARG A 104 -5.86 9.66 6.71
C ARG A 104 -6.26 8.34 6.05
N GLN A 105 -7.07 8.38 4.99
CA GLN A 105 -7.42 7.18 4.22
C GLN A 105 -6.18 6.54 3.61
N LEU A 106 -5.33 7.32 2.93
CA LEU A 106 -4.10 6.83 2.31
C LEU A 106 -3.13 6.27 3.35
N LYS A 107 -2.92 6.99 4.47
CA LYS A 107 -2.13 6.51 5.61
C LYS A 107 -2.60 5.14 6.09
N GLY A 108 -3.92 4.97 6.29
CA GLY A 108 -4.51 3.72 6.75
C GLY A 108 -4.30 2.58 5.75
N SER A 109 -4.49 2.87 4.46
CA SER A 109 -4.25 1.92 3.37
C SER A 109 -2.77 1.49 3.33
N SER A 110 -1.84 2.45 3.35
CA SER A 110 -0.40 2.19 3.36
C SER A 110 0.02 1.37 4.58
N ALA A 111 -0.48 1.69 5.77
CA ALA A 111 -0.19 0.91 6.97
C ALA A 111 -0.71 -0.53 6.89
N SER A 112 -1.88 -0.74 6.28
CA SER A 112 -2.48 -2.08 6.16
C SER A 112 -1.71 -3.02 5.24
N ILE A 113 -0.89 -2.48 4.34
CA ILE A 113 -0.05 -3.25 3.42
C ILE A 113 1.45 -3.17 3.75
N GLY A 114 1.82 -2.52 4.84
CA GLY A 114 3.22 -2.33 5.21
C GLY A 114 4.02 -1.39 4.30
N ALA A 115 3.37 -0.47 3.58
CA ALA A 115 4.01 0.57 2.78
C ALA A 115 4.57 1.68 3.69
N LEU A 116 5.69 1.39 4.35
CA LEU A 116 6.28 2.19 5.43
C LEU A 116 6.53 3.64 5.01
N ARG A 117 7.18 3.84 3.87
CA ARG A 117 7.59 5.18 3.44
C ARG A 117 6.39 6.07 3.12
N VAL A 118 5.43 5.54 2.35
CA VAL A 118 4.16 6.22 2.04
C VAL A 118 3.39 6.56 3.31
N LYS A 119 3.30 5.63 4.27
CA LYS A 119 2.68 5.84 5.58
C LYS A 119 3.32 7.03 6.31
N ASN A 120 4.65 7.11 6.33
CA ASN A 120 5.38 8.18 7.01
C ASN A 120 5.18 9.55 6.34
N SER A 121 5.23 9.61 5.01
CA SER A 121 4.92 10.84 4.27
C SER A 121 3.48 11.30 4.50
N CYS A 122 2.52 10.38 4.65
CA CYS A 122 1.15 10.73 5.04
C CYS A 122 1.05 11.27 6.48
N ILE A 123 1.91 10.83 7.41
CA ILE A 123 1.96 11.39 8.77
C ILE A 123 2.42 12.85 8.73
N GLN A 124 3.48 13.14 7.98
CA GLN A 124 3.97 14.51 7.80
C GLN A 124 2.93 15.40 7.11
N PHE A 125 2.31 14.91 6.03
CA PHE A 125 1.25 15.63 5.34
C PHE A 125 0.08 15.94 6.28
N HIS A 126 -0.31 14.99 7.14
CA HIS A 126 -1.38 15.22 8.08
C HIS A 126 -1.10 16.40 9.02
N GLN A 127 0.15 16.59 9.43
CA GLN A 127 0.56 17.75 10.23
C GLN A 127 0.38 19.06 9.46
N CYS A 128 0.80 19.13 8.19
CA CYS A 128 0.60 20.32 7.35
C CYS A 128 -0.89 20.66 7.16
N CYS A 129 -1.77 19.65 7.13
CA CYS A 129 -3.22 19.86 7.09
C CYS A 129 -3.72 20.53 8.38
N GLN A 130 -3.22 20.11 9.55
CA GLN A 130 -3.59 20.69 10.85
C GLN A 130 -3.12 22.14 10.99
N GLU A 131 -1.92 22.42 10.47
CA GLU A 131 -1.35 23.77 10.42
C GLU A 131 -2.01 24.67 9.35
N LYS A 132 -2.88 24.09 8.50
CA LYS A 132 -3.55 24.77 7.38
C LYS A 132 -2.56 25.48 6.44
N SER A 133 -1.40 24.87 6.24
CA SER A 133 -0.35 25.38 5.36
C SER A 133 -0.54 24.85 3.95
N LYS A 134 -0.91 25.72 3.01
CA LYS A 134 -1.08 25.34 1.59
C LYS A 134 0.22 24.84 0.99
N ASP A 135 1.30 25.59 1.15
CA ASP A 135 2.62 25.23 0.62
C ASP A 135 3.15 23.93 1.26
N GLY A 136 2.96 23.78 2.57
CA GLY A 136 3.30 22.53 3.28
C GLY A 136 2.52 21.33 2.76
N CYS A 137 1.22 21.50 2.48
CA CYS A 137 0.39 20.46 1.87
C CYS A 137 0.81 20.11 0.44
N VAL A 138 1.16 21.10 -0.38
CA VAL A 138 1.64 20.88 -1.76
C VAL A 138 2.97 20.11 -1.74
N ASN A 139 3.94 20.56 -0.94
CA ASN A 139 5.22 19.86 -0.81
C ASN A 139 5.05 18.43 -0.28
N SER A 140 4.17 18.24 0.70
CA SER A 140 3.88 16.91 1.25
C SER A 140 3.16 16.00 0.25
N LEU A 141 2.29 16.56 -0.61
CA LEU A 141 1.66 15.80 -1.70
C LEU A 141 2.71 15.28 -2.68
N ASP A 142 3.73 16.06 -2.99
CA ASP A 142 4.82 15.63 -3.87
C ASP A 142 5.68 14.54 -3.22
N SER A 143 5.99 14.64 -1.93
CA SER A 143 6.63 13.56 -1.17
C SER A 143 5.80 12.27 -1.19
N VAL A 144 4.50 12.37 -0.93
CA VAL A 144 3.58 11.21 -0.98
C VAL A 144 3.54 10.59 -2.37
N ARG A 145 3.49 11.40 -3.43
CA ARG A 145 3.53 10.91 -4.83
C ARG A 145 4.81 10.16 -5.11
N ASN A 146 5.97 10.74 -4.76
CA ASN A 146 7.26 10.12 -5.01
C ASN A 146 7.35 8.75 -4.33
N ASP A 147 7.04 8.67 -3.04
CA ASP A 147 7.10 7.41 -2.30
C ASP A 147 6.08 6.38 -2.81
N PHE A 148 4.89 6.84 -3.18
CA PHE A 148 3.82 5.98 -3.68
C PHE A 148 4.16 5.39 -5.05
N TYR A 149 4.64 6.20 -5.99
CA TYR A 149 4.99 5.74 -7.33
C TYR A 149 6.28 4.92 -7.33
N ASP A 150 7.26 5.23 -6.47
CA ASP A 150 8.45 4.41 -6.26
C ASP A 150 8.02 2.99 -5.85
N LEU A 151 7.17 2.88 -4.82
CA LEU A 151 6.64 1.58 -4.37
C LEU A 151 5.85 0.84 -5.46
N CYS A 152 4.86 1.50 -6.10
CA CYS A 152 4.03 0.87 -7.12
C CYS A 152 4.85 0.45 -8.36
N SER A 153 5.90 1.18 -8.73
CA SER A 153 6.76 0.83 -9.87
C SER A 153 7.56 -0.46 -9.62
N MET A 154 8.07 -0.65 -8.40
CA MET A 154 8.80 -1.86 -8.01
C MET A 154 7.97 -3.13 -8.14
N PHE A 155 6.65 -3.04 -7.89
CA PHE A 155 5.73 -4.17 -8.07
C PHE A 155 5.23 -4.33 -9.52
N LYS A 156 5.04 -3.23 -10.27
CA LYS A 156 4.61 -3.28 -11.68
C LYS A 156 5.69 -3.88 -12.60
N LEU A 157 6.97 -3.62 -12.35
CA LEU A 157 8.10 -4.15 -13.15
C LEU A 157 8.18 -5.68 -13.16
N HIS A 158 7.66 -6.35 -12.15
CA HIS A 158 7.70 -7.81 -12.03
C HIS A 158 6.43 -8.54 -12.49
N ALA A 159 5.31 -7.82 -12.69
CA ALA A 159 4.10 -8.40 -13.25
C ALA A 159 4.23 -8.72 -14.76
N SER A 160 5.16 -8.05 -15.47
CA SER A 160 5.48 -8.32 -16.87
C SER A 160 6.59 -9.35 -17.10
N ALA A 161 7.21 -9.86 -16.03
CA ALA A 161 8.25 -10.90 -16.10
C ALA A 161 7.65 -12.30 -15.84
N GLY A 162 6.70 -12.73 -16.68
CA GLY A 162 6.27 -14.12 -16.73
C GLY A 162 7.37 -15.02 -17.30
N PRO A 163 7.39 -16.34 -17.00
CA PRO A 163 8.49 -17.22 -17.36
C PRO A 163 8.61 -17.29 -18.88
N ALA A 164 9.82 -17.03 -19.40
CA ALA A 164 10.20 -17.35 -20.77
C ALA A 164 10.17 -18.87 -20.94
N GLY A 165 8.99 -19.40 -21.27
CA GLY A 165 8.75 -20.81 -21.52
C GLY A 165 8.34 -21.06 -22.97
N ALA A 166 9.32 -21.56 -23.74
CA ALA A 166 9.20 -22.52 -24.84
C ALA A 166 8.48 -22.15 -26.16
N GLY A 167 9.20 -22.38 -27.26
CA GLY A 167 8.70 -22.62 -28.61
C GLY A 167 9.42 -21.75 -29.64
N LEU A 168 10.03 -22.24 -30.73
CA LEU A 168 9.97 -23.52 -31.41
C LEU A 168 11.24 -23.64 -32.27
N ASN A 169 11.79 -24.86 -32.36
CA ASN A 169 12.67 -25.27 -33.44
C ASN A 169 11.81 -25.45 -34.71
N PRO A 170 12.17 -24.87 -35.87
CA PRO A 170 11.82 -25.46 -37.14
C PRO A 170 13.05 -26.15 -37.72
N LYS A 171 12.87 -27.45 -37.99
CA LYS A 171 13.70 -28.21 -38.90
C LYS A 171 13.89 -27.44 -40.20
N GLN A 172 15.13 -27.28 -40.64
CA GLN A 172 15.65 -27.72 -41.96
C GLN A 172 17.14 -27.40 -42.07
#